data_AF-A0AAI8IKP3-F1
#
_entry.id   AF-A0AAI8IKP3-F1
#
_cell.length_a   1.000
_cell.length_b   1.000
_cell.length_c   1.000
_cell.angle_alpha   90.00
_cell.angle_beta   90.00
_cell.angle_gamma   90.00
#
_symmetry.space_group_name_H-M   'P 1'
#
loop_
_entity.id
_entity.type
_entity.pdbx_description
1 polymer ?
#
loop_
_entity_poly.entity_id
_entity_poly.type
_entity_poly.pdbx_seq_one_letter_code
_entity_poly.pdbx_strand_id
1 'polypeptide(L)'
;MSSTPASPHGFATVRGRGYRPAQADQYVAALERERDEAHAEAERLTALAEGLGAEAATLAETVATLPEPTYDNLGERAQRLYALVQEQSEALDAAGRAEAAALTAAAEQAAADLREAARRYAAETRAEAERQADDRLAAARAEAHQLLTDARAEAQAERAAAEAALDEARQLTARTLAGQERDLAAREAEAERELDERDTVARGHEGALDDHGDAVLADARRRHAEAEETVRRTDQEAQTQAAELLQRAQATADRVATEAERLVRDHEEQREALRARMEHIRTALAALTGRGVVGLPAAPETEDATSDAPPVLPGARREQPGDGAEPDVA
;
A
#
# COMPACT_ATOMS: atom_id res chain seq x y z
N MET A 1 42.80 12.18 30.99
CA MET A 1 43.78 12.68 30.00
C MET A 1 45.15 12.59 30.66
N SER A 2 45.81 11.44 30.56
CA SER A 2 47.10 11.21 31.21
C SER A 2 48.19 11.87 30.36
N SER A 3 48.73 12.99 30.84
CA SER A 3 49.89 13.63 30.23
C SER A 3 51.07 12.69 30.35
N THR A 4 51.53 12.14 29.23
CA THR A 4 52.81 11.43 29.16
C THR A 4 53.92 12.41 29.59
N PRO A 5 54.87 12.01 30.45
CA PRO A 5 55.95 12.89 30.84
C PRO A 5 56.67 13.39 29.57
N ALA A 6 56.73 14.70 29.41
CA ALA A 6 57.55 15.33 28.39
C ALA A 6 59.00 14.97 28.67
N SER A 7 59.77 14.64 27.63
CA SER A 7 61.20 14.42 27.77
C SER A 7 61.84 15.65 28.45
N PRO A 8 62.80 15.46 29.36
CA PRO A 8 63.54 16.59 29.96
C PRO A 8 64.28 17.43 28.92
N HIS A 9 64.47 16.90 27.70
CA HIS A 9 65.12 17.58 26.58
C HIS A 9 64.11 18.22 25.61
N GLY A 10 62.83 18.35 25.99
CA GLY A 10 61.83 19.09 25.23
C GLY A 10 61.26 18.35 24.01
N PHE A 11 61.57 17.05 23.84
CA PHE A 11 60.98 16.29 22.74
C PHE A 11 59.49 16.00 22.99
N ALA A 12 58.65 16.33 22.00
CA ALA A 12 57.21 16.09 22.06
C ALA A 12 56.87 14.60 21.92
N THR A 13 56.16 14.04 22.90
CA THR A 13 55.69 12.65 22.83
C THR A 13 54.36 12.57 22.09
N VAL A 14 54.35 11.91 20.94
CA VAL A 14 53.13 11.66 20.17
C VAL A 14 52.64 10.24 20.45
N ARG A 15 51.33 10.07 20.65
CA ARG A 15 50.70 8.77 20.92
C ARG A 15 50.69 7.94 19.62
N GLY A 16 51.59 6.96 19.48
CA GLY A 16 51.65 6.09 18.30
C GLY A 16 53.06 5.65 17.90
N ARG A 17 53.28 5.48 16.59
CA ARG A 17 54.59 5.11 15.99
C ARG A 17 55.54 6.32 15.97
N GLY A 18 56.15 6.61 17.12
CA GLY A 18 57.24 7.59 17.27
C GLY A 18 58.58 6.92 17.59
N TYR A 19 59.64 7.72 17.73
CA TYR A 19 60.89 7.26 18.34
C TYR A 19 60.63 6.82 19.78
N ARG A 20 61.45 5.89 20.31
CA ARG A 20 61.33 5.45 21.71
C ARG A 20 61.87 6.54 22.62
N PRO A 21 61.05 7.25 23.42
CA PRO A 21 61.51 8.42 24.17
C PRO A 21 62.67 8.08 25.11
N ALA A 22 62.58 6.96 25.82
CA ALA A 22 63.65 6.49 26.71
C ALA A 22 65.00 6.26 26.00
N GLN A 23 64.98 5.84 24.73
CA GLN A 23 66.20 5.64 23.96
C GLN A 23 66.81 6.97 23.52
N ALA A 24 65.97 7.93 23.10
CA ALA A 24 66.42 9.27 22.76
C ALA A 24 66.99 9.99 23.99
N ASP A 25 66.30 9.93 25.13
CA ASP A 25 66.74 10.53 26.38
C ASP A 25 68.08 9.95 26.85
N GLN A 26 68.25 8.61 26.78
CA GLN A 26 69.54 7.97 27.11
C GLN A 26 70.67 8.44 26.20
N TYR A 27 70.40 8.61 24.91
CA TYR A 27 71.39 9.05 23.95
C TYR A 27 71.79 10.52 24.18
N VAL A 28 70.81 11.41 24.39
CA VAL A 28 71.09 12.82 24.70
C VAL A 28 71.86 12.95 26.02
N ALA A 29 71.46 12.22 27.07
CA ALA A 29 72.18 12.22 28.34
C ALA A 29 73.63 11.70 28.23
N ALA A 30 73.91 10.78 27.29
CA ALA A 30 75.28 10.36 27.01
C ALA A 30 76.10 11.48 26.36
N LEU A 31 75.53 12.18 25.36
CA LEU A 31 76.17 13.32 24.70
C LEU A 31 76.39 14.51 25.64
N GLU A 32 75.43 14.80 26.52
CA GLU A 32 75.57 15.85 27.53
C GLU A 32 76.71 15.56 28.51
N ARG A 33 76.85 14.30 28.95
CA ARG A 33 77.99 13.90 29.79
C ARG A 33 79.32 14.06 29.08
N GLU A 34 79.41 13.62 27.82
CA GLU A 34 80.64 13.76 27.03
C GLU A 34 81.01 15.25 26.84
N ARG A 35 80.02 16.11 26.57
CA ARG A 35 80.20 17.57 26.52
C ARG A 35 80.73 18.12 27.84
N ASP A 36 80.11 17.74 28.96
CA ASP A 36 80.47 18.27 30.28
C ASP A 36 81.87 17.81 30.71
N GLU A 37 82.24 16.56 30.39
CA GLU A 37 83.59 16.03 30.60
C GLU A 37 84.63 16.79 29.76
N ALA A 38 84.34 17.05 28.48
CA ALA A 38 85.21 17.83 27.61
C ALA A 38 85.33 19.29 28.07
N HIS A 39 84.24 19.89 28.58
CA HIS A 39 84.26 21.24 29.12
C HIS A 39 85.11 21.34 30.38
N ALA A 40 84.95 20.40 31.32
CA ALA A 40 85.74 20.35 32.53
C ALA A 40 87.25 20.15 32.23
N GLU A 41 87.59 19.39 31.21
CA GLU A 41 88.99 19.26 30.78
C GLU A 41 89.53 20.56 30.17
N ALA A 42 88.74 21.25 29.34
CA ALA A 42 89.12 22.54 28.79
C ALA A 42 89.36 23.59 29.90
N GLU A 43 88.50 23.64 30.93
CA GLU A 43 88.69 24.50 32.10
C GLU A 43 89.97 24.16 32.86
N ARG A 44 90.25 22.86 33.10
CA ARG A 44 91.48 22.42 33.76
C ARG A 44 92.73 22.85 33.00
N LEU A 45 92.75 22.62 31.68
CA LEU A 45 93.89 22.98 30.83
C LEU A 45 94.08 24.50 30.74
N THR A 46 92.98 25.26 30.71
CA THR A 46 93.03 26.73 30.72
C THR A 46 93.63 27.25 32.02
N ALA A 47 93.16 26.78 33.17
CA ALA A 47 93.69 27.17 34.47
C ALA A 47 95.18 26.79 34.63
N LEU A 48 95.59 25.62 34.10
CA LEU A 48 96.99 25.21 34.09
C LEU A 48 97.83 26.16 33.22
N ALA A 49 97.36 26.53 32.03
CA ALA A 49 98.05 27.46 31.15
C ALA A 49 98.19 28.86 31.76
N GLU A 50 97.15 29.37 32.41
CA GLU A 50 97.17 30.64 33.15
C GLU A 50 98.17 30.58 34.32
N GLY A 51 98.17 29.48 35.08
CA GLY A 51 99.10 29.27 36.19
C GLY A 51 100.57 29.24 35.74
N LEU A 52 100.88 28.49 34.69
CA LEU A 52 102.21 28.43 34.10
C LEU A 52 102.63 29.79 33.51
N GLY A 53 101.70 30.52 32.90
CA GLY A 53 101.96 31.87 32.38
C GLY A 53 102.31 32.87 33.49
N ALA A 54 101.61 32.81 34.62
CA ALA A 54 101.89 33.68 35.77
C ALA A 54 103.24 33.33 36.43
N GLU A 55 103.56 32.04 36.55
CA GLU A 55 104.87 31.59 37.06
C GLU A 55 106.01 32.05 36.13
N ALA A 56 105.85 31.88 34.82
CA ALA A 56 106.80 32.37 33.82
C ALA A 56 107.00 33.89 33.89
N ALA A 57 105.92 34.66 34.07
CA ALA A 57 106.01 36.12 34.24
C ALA A 57 106.78 36.51 35.52
N THR A 58 106.53 35.81 36.63
CA THR A 58 107.24 36.04 37.91
C THR A 58 108.73 35.71 37.79
N LEU A 59 109.06 34.61 37.09
CA LEU A 59 110.44 34.23 36.79
C LEU A 59 111.12 35.28 35.91
N ALA A 60 110.44 35.77 34.88
CA ALA A 60 110.96 36.82 33.99
C ALA A 60 111.23 38.12 34.76
N GLU A 61 110.34 38.53 35.66
CA GLU A 61 110.55 39.68 36.55
C GLU A 61 111.75 39.46 37.47
N THR A 62 111.85 38.27 38.09
CA THR A 62 112.99 37.91 38.95
C THR A 62 114.31 38.00 38.18
N VAL A 63 114.36 37.45 36.97
CA VAL A 63 115.54 37.51 36.10
C VAL A 63 115.88 38.95 35.73
N ALA A 64 114.88 39.79 35.45
CA ALA A 64 115.10 41.21 35.14
C ALA A 64 115.67 42.03 36.31
N THR A 65 115.48 41.59 37.56
CA THR A 65 116.08 42.25 38.74
C THR A 65 117.54 41.84 39.01
N LEU A 66 118.02 40.76 38.39
CA LEU A 66 119.40 40.33 38.55
C LEU A 66 120.34 41.27 37.77
N PRO A 67 121.44 41.75 38.39
CA PRO A 67 122.40 42.57 37.68
C PRO A 67 123.02 41.79 36.53
N GLU A 68 123.10 42.41 35.35
CA GLU A 68 123.72 41.80 34.18
C GLU A 68 125.18 41.47 34.51
N PRO A 69 125.58 40.18 34.47
CA PRO A 69 126.91 39.80 34.88
C PRO A 69 127.93 40.30 33.85
N THR A 70 128.62 41.40 34.16
CA THR A 70 129.72 41.93 33.35
C THR A 70 130.94 41.03 33.49
N TYR A 71 131.14 40.16 32.50
CA TYR A 71 132.26 39.23 32.40
C TYR A 71 133.54 39.85 31.81
N ASP A 72 133.67 41.17 31.89
CA ASP A 72 134.75 41.94 31.25
C ASP A 72 136.14 41.58 31.78
N ASN A 73 136.21 41.00 32.98
CA ASN A 73 137.45 40.53 33.63
C ASN A 73 137.89 39.12 33.16
N LEU A 74 137.12 38.45 32.29
CA LEU A 74 137.50 37.16 31.71
C LEU A 74 138.51 37.32 30.57
N GLY A 75 139.42 36.35 30.40
CA GLY A 75 140.34 36.33 29.27
C GLY A 75 139.61 36.19 27.92
N GLU A 76 140.23 36.65 26.84
CA GLU A 76 139.67 36.73 25.47
C GLU A 76 138.98 35.43 24.99
N ARG A 77 139.51 34.26 25.36
CA ARG A 77 138.91 32.95 25.03
C ARG A 77 137.57 32.72 25.71
N ALA A 78 137.40 33.18 26.95
CA ALA A 78 136.17 33.05 27.70
C ALA A 78 135.11 34.07 27.26
N GLN A 79 135.51 35.28 26.84
CA GLN A 79 134.60 36.25 26.22
C GLN A 79 134.02 35.74 24.89
N ARG A 80 134.86 35.11 24.04
CA ARG A 80 134.37 34.44 22.82
C ARG A 80 133.37 33.32 23.10
N LEU A 81 133.62 32.53 24.15
CA LEU A 81 132.69 31.48 24.56
C LEU A 81 131.36 32.06 25.06
N TYR A 82 131.41 33.16 25.83
CA TYR A 82 130.21 33.85 26.31
C TYR A 82 129.35 34.39 25.16
N ALA A 83 129.96 35.06 24.17
CA ALA A 83 129.26 35.54 22.99
C ALA A 83 128.58 34.40 22.21
N LEU A 84 129.27 33.27 22.04
CA LEU A 84 128.68 32.08 21.41
C LEU A 84 127.49 31.54 22.22
N VAL A 85 127.60 31.50 23.55
CA VAL A 85 126.49 31.06 24.42
C VAL A 85 125.29 31.99 24.31
N GLN A 86 125.48 33.31 24.23
CA GLN A 86 124.39 34.25 24.00
C GLN A 86 123.72 34.05 22.65
N GLU A 87 124.50 33.92 21.57
CA GLU A 87 123.97 33.62 20.24
C GLU A 87 123.15 32.31 20.24
N GLN A 88 123.65 31.26 20.91
CA GLN A 88 122.91 30.00 21.06
C GLN A 88 121.63 30.19 21.90
N SER A 89 121.66 31.00 22.96
CA SER A 89 120.49 31.28 23.79
C SER A 89 119.40 32.01 23.01
N GLU A 90 119.76 33.05 22.26
CA GLU A 90 118.83 33.80 21.42
C GLU A 90 118.23 32.91 20.31
N ALA A 91 119.05 32.04 19.71
CA ALA A 91 118.60 31.07 18.73
C ALA A 91 117.61 30.05 19.32
N LEU A 92 117.87 29.55 20.54
CA LEU A 92 116.97 28.65 21.25
C LEU A 92 115.65 29.32 21.61
N ASP A 93 115.68 30.56 22.09
CA ASP A 93 114.47 31.33 22.40
C ASP A 93 113.62 31.59 21.15
N ALA A 94 114.26 31.99 20.05
CA ALA A 94 113.58 32.20 18.78
C ALA A 94 112.96 30.90 18.26
N ALA A 95 113.69 29.78 18.34
CA ALA A 95 113.20 28.46 17.96
C ALA A 95 112.01 28.02 18.83
N GLY A 96 112.10 28.19 20.15
CA GLY A 96 111.03 27.85 21.08
C GLY A 96 109.75 28.66 20.86
N ARG A 97 109.86 29.98 20.60
CA ARG A 97 108.70 30.81 20.25
C ARG A 97 108.08 30.41 18.92
N ALA A 98 108.91 30.08 17.92
CA ALA A 98 108.43 29.62 16.63
C ALA A 98 107.69 28.27 16.73
N GLU A 99 108.22 27.34 17.54
CA GLU A 99 107.59 26.04 17.80
C GLU A 99 106.26 26.21 18.56
N ALA A 100 106.23 27.04 19.61
CA ALA A 100 105.00 27.33 20.35
C ALA A 100 103.92 27.94 19.43
N ALA A 101 104.28 28.93 18.60
CA ALA A 101 103.35 29.52 17.63
C ALA A 101 102.84 28.50 16.61
N ALA A 102 103.70 27.59 16.13
CA ALA A 102 103.31 26.53 15.22
C ALA A 102 102.34 25.53 15.87
N LEU A 103 102.57 25.16 17.12
CA LEU A 103 101.68 24.28 17.89
C LEU A 103 100.31 24.94 18.12
N THR A 104 100.27 26.22 18.49
CA THR A 104 99.02 26.97 18.64
C THR A 104 98.25 27.03 17.33
N ALA A 105 98.90 27.39 16.22
CA ALA A 105 98.25 27.45 14.91
C ALA A 105 97.71 26.08 14.47
N ALA A 106 98.46 24.99 14.72
CA ALA A 106 98.00 23.63 14.42
C ALA A 106 96.78 23.23 15.27
N ALA A 107 96.75 23.59 16.56
CA ALA A 107 95.62 23.34 17.44
C ALA A 107 94.37 24.12 17.03
N GLU A 108 94.52 25.40 16.65
CA GLU A 108 93.43 26.24 16.15
C GLU A 108 92.83 25.69 14.86
N GLN A 109 93.68 25.25 13.92
CA GLN A 109 93.24 24.63 12.67
C GLN A 109 92.49 23.32 12.94
N ALA A 110 93.03 22.43 13.77
CA ALA A 110 92.37 21.19 14.14
C ALA A 110 90.99 21.43 14.80
N ALA A 111 90.89 22.45 15.66
CA ALA A 111 89.63 22.84 16.27
C ALA A 111 88.64 23.45 15.26
N ALA A 112 89.10 24.16 14.23
CA ALA A 112 88.26 24.65 13.15
C ALA A 112 87.71 23.50 12.30
N ASP A 113 88.59 22.57 11.90
CA ASP A 113 88.24 21.40 11.09
C ASP A 113 87.23 20.50 11.82
N LEU A 114 87.42 20.26 13.12
CA LEU A 114 86.49 19.49 13.95
C LEU A 114 85.11 20.16 14.03
N ARG A 115 85.06 21.49 14.22
CA ARG A 115 83.80 22.24 14.26
C ARG A 115 83.07 22.19 12.93
N GLU A 116 83.78 22.30 11.81
CA GLU A 116 83.19 22.19 10.48
C GLU A 116 82.66 20.77 10.21
N ALA A 117 83.45 19.74 10.55
CA ALA A 117 83.04 18.34 10.42
C ALA A 117 81.77 18.04 11.24
N ALA A 118 81.72 18.51 12.50
CA ALA A 118 80.55 18.35 13.36
C ALA A 118 79.31 19.07 12.80
N ARG A 119 79.48 20.30 12.28
CA ARG A 119 78.37 21.06 11.64
C ARG A 119 77.82 20.34 10.41
N ARG A 120 78.70 19.83 9.55
CA ARG A 120 78.31 19.06 8.36
C ARG A 120 77.57 17.78 8.73
N TYR A 121 78.11 17.01 9.68
CA TYR A 121 77.47 15.78 10.15
C TYR A 121 76.07 16.05 10.73
N ALA A 122 75.94 17.09 11.55
CA ALA A 122 74.64 17.50 12.10
C ALA A 122 73.65 17.91 11.00
N ALA A 123 74.10 18.67 9.99
CA ALA A 123 73.26 19.08 8.87
C ALA A 123 72.82 17.89 8.00
N GLU A 124 73.72 16.96 7.70
CA GLU A 124 73.43 15.73 6.95
C GLU A 124 72.44 14.84 7.70
N THR A 125 72.67 14.62 9.00
CA THR A 125 71.78 13.82 9.86
C THR A 125 70.38 14.45 9.93
N ARG A 126 70.30 15.78 10.07
CA ARG A 126 69.03 16.50 10.08
C ARG A 126 68.31 16.39 8.75
N ALA A 127 69.00 16.63 7.64
CA ALA A 127 68.40 16.54 6.30
C ALA A 127 67.91 15.13 5.98
N GLU A 128 68.63 14.09 6.43
CA GLU A 128 68.18 12.70 6.31
C GLU A 128 66.94 12.43 7.15
N ALA A 129 66.91 12.89 8.41
CA ALA A 129 65.73 12.74 9.27
C ALA A 129 64.49 13.47 8.71
N GLU A 130 64.67 14.67 8.14
CA GLU A 130 63.60 15.43 7.49
C GLU A 130 63.06 14.69 6.25
N ARG A 131 63.94 14.18 5.37
CA ARG A 131 63.53 13.33 4.22
C ARG A 131 62.74 12.10 4.66
N GLN A 132 63.24 11.36 5.66
CA GLN A 132 62.54 10.19 6.17
C GLN A 132 61.17 10.54 6.79
N ALA A 133 61.04 11.70 7.41
CA ALA A 133 59.76 12.18 7.93
C ALA A 133 58.79 12.51 6.80
N ASP A 134 59.25 13.22 5.77
CA ASP A 134 58.45 13.58 4.60
C ASP A 134 57.99 12.34 3.82
N ASP A 135 58.88 11.37 3.59
CA ASP A 135 58.56 10.10 2.94
C ASP A 135 57.50 9.32 3.70
N ARG A 136 57.61 9.24 5.04
CA ARG A 136 56.61 8.58 5.89
C ARG A 136 55.26 9.29 5.85
N LEU A 137 55.25 10.62 5.85
CA LEU A 137 54.03 11.41 5.75
C LEU A 137 53.38 11.24 4.36
N ALA A 138 54.17 11.23 3.30
CA ALA A 138 53.69 11.00 1.94
C ALA A 138 53.08 9.58 1.81
N ALA A 139 53.76 8.56 2.31
CA ALA A 139 53.25 7.18 2.33
C ALA A 139 51.94 7.06 3.12
N ALA A 140 51.87 7.63 4.32
CA ALA A 140 50.65 7.61 5.14
C ALA A 140 49.48 8.33 4.47
N ARG A 141 49.73 9.45 3.78
CA ARG A 141 48.71 10.17 3.00
C ARG A 141 48.24 9.35 1.80
N ALA A 142 49.15 8.71 1.08
CA ALA A 142 48.81 7.86 -0.05
C ALA A 142 47.95 6.66 0.40
N GLU A 143 48.30 6.00 1.50
CA GLU A 143 47.52 4.92 2.10
C GLU A 143 46.12 5.39 2.52
N ALA A 144 46.03 6.54 3.20
CA ALA A 144 44.74 7.11 3.59
C ALA A 144 43.85 7.48 2.37
N HIS A 145 44.45 8.04 1.31
CA HIS A 145 43.73 8.35 0.08
C HIS A 145 43.24 7.09 -0.64
N GLN A 146 44.05 6.03 -0.67
CA GLN A 146 43.67 4.76 -1.25
C GLN A 146 42.49 4.14 -0.48
N LEU A 147 42.58 4.07 0.85
CA LEU A 147 41.51 3.58 1.70
C LEU A 147 40.18 4.34 1.49
N LEU A 148 40.25 5.67 1.38
CA LEU A 148 39.07 6.49 1.11
C LEU A 148 38.49 6.27 -0.28
N THR A 149 39.34 6.00 -1.28
CA THR A 149 38.91 5.71 -2.65
C THR A 149 38.21 4.37 -2.70
N ASP A 150 38.80 3.35 -2.10
CA ASP A 150 38.26 1.99 -2.03
C ASP A 150 36.92 1.97 -1.27
N ALA A 151 36.84 2.61 -0.10
CA ALA A 151 35.60 2.72 0.67
C ALA A 151 34.47 3.44 -0.08
N ARG A 152 34.81 4.45 -0.89
CA ARG A 152 33.80 5.15 -1.73
C ARG A 152 33.33 4.27 -2.88
N ALA A 153 34.23 3.53 -3.52
CA ALA A 153 33.88 2.62 -4.60
C ALA A 153 32.97 1.49 -4.09
N GLU A 154 33.29 0.91 -2.93
CA GLU A 154 32.46 -0.10 -2.26
C GLU A 154 31.08 0.44 -1.92
N ALA A 155 31.00 1.60 -1.26
CA ALA A 155 29.71 2.23 -0.93
C ALA A 155 28.86 2.56 -2.17
N GLN A 156 29.49 2.96 -3.28
CA GLN A 156 28.79 3.18 -4.55
C GLN A 156 28.28 1.87 -5.17
N ALA A 157 29.06 0.80 -5.11
CA ALA A 157 28.68 -0.51 -5.62
C ALA A 157 27.52 -1.11 -4.81
N GLU A 158 27.57 -1.03 -3.46
CA GLU A 158 26.49 -1.47 -2.59
C GLU A 158 25.19 -0.69 -2.85
N ARG A 159 25.30 0.64 -3.01
CA ARG A 159 24.15 1.48 -3.33
C ARG A 159 23.54 1.11 -4.68
N ALA A 160 24.35 0.91 -5.72
CA ALA A 160 23.87 0.51 -7.03
C ALA A 160 23.19 -0.87 -6.99
N ALA A 161 23.74 -1.82 -6.23
CA ALA A 161 23.14 -3.13 -6.03
C ALA A 161 21.79 -3.04 -5.29
N ALA A 162 21.69 -2.19 -4.27
CA ALA A 162 20.45 -1.95 -3.54
C ALA A 162 19.37 -1.29 -4.41
N GLU A 163 19.75 -0.31 -5.23
CA GLU A 163 18.84 0.35 -6.19
C GLU A 163 18.34 -0.65 -7.24
N ALA A 164 19.21 -1.50 -7.79
CA ALA A 164 18.83 -2.55 -8.74
C ALA A 164 17.86 -3.58 -8.11
N ALA A 165 18.14 -4.03 -6.88
CA ALA A 165 17.26 -4.96 -6.17
C ALA A 165 15.87 -4.34 -5.88
N LEU A 166 15.82 -3.05 -5.56
CA LEU A 166 14.55 -2.33 -5.36
C LEU A 166 13.75 -2.24 -6.66
N ASP A 167 14.40 -1.96 -7.79
CA ASP A 167 13.74 -1.88 -9.09
C ASP A 167 13.24 -3.25 -9.56
N GLU A 168 14.01 -4.32 -9.33
CA GLU A 168 13.55 -5.69 -9.59
C GLU A 168 12.32 -6.03 -8.74
N ALA A 169 12.35 -5.69 -7.44
CA ALA A 169 11.21 -5.91 -6.55
C ALA A 169 9.97 -5.15 -7.02
N ARG A 170 10.11 -3.88 -7.42
CA ARG A 170 9.02 -3.08 -8.00
C ARG A 170 8.44 -3.72 -9.27
N GLN A 171 9.30 -4.18 -10.18
CA GLN A 171 8.86 -4.85 -11.41
C GLN A 171 8.15 -6.17 -11.12
N LEU A 172 8.64 -6.96 -10.16
CA LEU A 172 7.98 -8.18 -9.72
C LEU A 172 6.60 -7.88 -9.14
N THR A 173 6.50 -6.93 -8.20
CA THR A 173 5.22 -6.52 -7.60
C THR A 173 4.24 -6.02 -8.65
N ALA A 174 4.68 -5.18 -9.60
CA ALA A 174 3.83 -4.69 -10.69
C ALA A 174 3.31 -5.84 -11.57
N ARG A 175 4.16 -6.82 -11.90
CA ARG A 175 3.74 -8.02 -12.66
C ARG A 175 2.74 -8.85 -11.88
N THR A 176 2.97 -9.07 -10.59
CA THR A 176 2.05 -9.83 -9.72
C THR A 176 0.70 -9.13 -9.62
N LEU A 177 0.68 -7.81 -9.40
CA LEU A 177 -0.56 -7.02 -9.33
C LEU A 177 -1.33 -7.10 -10.65
N ALA A 178 -0.67 -6.86 -11.79
CA ALA A 178 -1.31 -6.98 -13.10
C ALA A 178 -1.79 -8.41 -13.40
N GLY A 179 -1.15 -9.44 -12.83
CA GLY A 179 -1.65 -10.82 -12.88
C GLY A 179 -2.96 -10.96 -12.10
N GLN A 180 -2.99 -10.47 -10.85
CA GLN A 180 -4.18 -10.52 -9.99
C GLN A 180 -5.36 -9.74 -10.59
N GLU A 181 -5.12 -8.56 -11.17
CA GLU A 181 -6.16 -7.77 -11.84
C GLU A 181 -6.76 -8.52 -13.04
N ARG A 182 -5.94 -9.21 -13.83
CA ARG A 182 -6.44 -10.05 -14.94
C ARG A 182 -7.25 -11.23 -14.43
N ASP A 183 -6.81 -11.90 -13.38
CA ASP A 183 -7.53 -13.03 -12.80
C ASP A 183 -8.88 -12.61 -12.22
N LEU A 184 -8.94 -11.45 -11.56
CA LEU A 184 -10.21 -10.88 -11.07
C LEU A 184 -11.13 -10.50 -12.23
N ALA A 185 -10.64 -9.79 -13.24
CA ALA A 185 -11.44 -9.44 -14.41
C ALA A 185 -11.96 -10.68 -15.16
N ALA A 186 -11.16 -11.74 -15.23
CA ALA A 186 -11.59 -13.01 -15.84
C ALA A 186 -12.73 -13.67 -15.04
N ARG A 187 -12.65 -13.67 -13.70
CA ARG A 187 -13.72 -14.20 -12.82
C ARG A 187 -14.99 -13.36 -12.89
N GLU A 188 -14.86 -12.03 -12.94
CA GLU A 188 -16.00 -11.13 -13.12
C GLU A 188 -16.70 -11.38 -14.45
N ALA A 189 -15.94 -11.49 -15.55
CA ALA A 189 -16.50 -11.79 -16.86
C ALA A 189 -17.12 -13.20 -16.94
N GLU A 190 -16.61 -14.17 -16.19
CA GLU A 190 -17.22 -15.50 -16.08
C GLU A 190 -18.54 -15.46 -15.30
N ALA A 191 -18.56 -14.77 -14.16
CA ALA A 191 -19.77 -14.60 -13.37
C ALA A 191 -20.86 -13.82 -14.13
N GLU A 192 -20.48 -12.78 -14.89
CA GLU A 192 -21.41 -12.04 -15.75
C GLU A 192 -22.02 -12.93 -16.84
N ARG A 193 -21.21 -13.77 -17.50
CA ARG A 193 -21.72 -14.75 -18.47
C ARG A 193 -22.70 -15.75 -17.82
N GLU A 194 -22.38 -16.26 -16.63
CA GLU A 194 -23.29 -17.17 -15.92
C GLU A 194 -24.63 -16.48 -15.59
N LEU A 195 -24.59 -15.22 -15.15
CA LEU A 195 -25.79 -14.43 -14.88
C LEU A 195 -26.60 -14.18 -16.15
N ASP A 196 -25.97 -13.79 -17.26
CA ASP A 196 -26.64 -13.59 -18.56
C ASP A 196 -27.29 -14.87 -19.08
N GLU A 197 -26.63 -16.03 -18.92
CA GLU A 197 -27.19 -17.33 -19.26
C GLU A 197 -28.42 -17.65 -18.40
N ARG A 198 -28.34 -17.45 -17.08
CA ARG A 198 -29.47 -17.66 -16.15
C ARG A 198 -30.63 -16.72 -16.44
N ASP A 199 -30.36 -15.46 -16.73
CA ASP A 199 -31.34 -14.46 -17.14
C ASP A 199 -32.04 -14.85 -18.43
N THR A 200 -31.29 -15.36 -19.42
CA THR A 200 -31.85 -15.84 -20.68
C THR A 200 -32.77 -17.03 -20.46
N VAL A 201 -32.37 -17.99 -19.62
CA VAL A 201 -33.21 -19.13 -19.22
C VAL A 201 -34.47 -18.67 -18.48
N ALA A 202 -34.34 -17.74 -17.54
CA ALA A 202 -35.47 -17.20 -16.77
C ALA A 202 -36.47 -16.48 -17.67
N ARG A 203 -36.02 -15.58 -18.55
CA ARG A 203 -36.88 -14.90 -19.54
C ARG A 203 -37.57 -15.89 -20.47
N GLY A 204 -36.88 -16.95 -20.87
CA GLY A 204 -37.48 -18.03 -21.66
C GLY A 204 -38.59 -18.77 -20.91
N HIS A 205 -38.43 -19.01 -19.61
CA HIS A 205 -39.45 -19.63 -18.77
C HIS A 205 -40.64 -18.71 -18.53
N GLU A 206 -40.40 -17.43 -18.24
CA GLU A 206 -41.44 -16.40 -18.11
C GLU A 206 -42.27 -16.28 -19.40
N GLY A 207 -41.61 -16.17 -20.56
CA GLY A 207 -42.31 -16.13 -21.85
C GLY A 207 -43.16 -17.39 -22.11
N ALA A 208 -42.67 -18.58 -21.74
CA ALA A 208 -43.44 -19.81 -21.86
C ALA A 208 -44.66 -19.86 -20.92
N LEU A 209 -44.56 -19.28 -19.72
CA LEU A 209 -45.69 -19.13 -18.79
C LEU A 209 -46.72 -18.13 -19.31
N ASP A 210 -46.27 -17.01 -19.90
CA ASP A 210 -47.14 -16.02 -20.53
C ASP A 210 -47.88 -16.63 -21.72
N ASP A 211 -47.19 -17.32 -22.63
CA ASP A 211 -47.79 -18.03 -23.76
C ASP A 211 -48.82 -19.06 -23.29
N HIS A 212 -48.51 -19.80 -22.22
CA HIS A 212 -49.44 -20.74 -21.62
C HIS A 212 -50.68 -20.03 -21.03
N GLY A 213 -50.47 -18.95 -20.30
CA GLY A 213 -51.53 -18.11 -19.73
C GLY A 213 -52.47 -17.57 -20.82
N ASP A 214 -51.90 -17.03 -21.89
CA ASP A 214 -52.65 -16.55 -23.05
C ASP A 214 -53.42 -17.66 -23.76
N ALA A 215 -52.83 -18.85 -23.90
CA ALA A 215 -53.51 -20.01 -24.46
C ALA A 215 -54.71 -20.45 -23.59
N VAL A 216 -54.55 -20.50 -22.27
CA VAL A 216 -55.62 -20.80 -21.31
C VAL A 216 -56.72 -19.74 -21.35
N LEU A 217 -56.36 -18.46 -21.39
CA LEU A 217 -57.32 -17.35 -21.51
C LEU A 217 -58.08 -17.40 -22.85
N ALA A 218 -57.39 -17.68 -23.95
CA ALA A 218 -58.01 -17.83 -25.26
C ALA A 218 -58.99 -19.02 -25.28
N ASP A 219 -58.61 -20.14 -24.65
CA ASP A 219 -59.50 -21.30 -24.51
C ASP A 219 -60.72 -21.00 -23.64
N ALA A 220 -60.53 -20.35 -22.49
CA ALA A 220 -61.62 -19.91 -21.63
C ALA A 220 -62.58 -18.94 -22.36
N ARG A 221 -62.04 -18.00 -23.14
CA ARG A 221 -62.84 -17.07 -23.98
C ARG A 221 -63.64 -17.82 -25.05
N ARG A 222 -63.06 -18.82 -25.71
CA ARG A 222 -63.78 -19.67 -26.67
C ARG A 222 -64.92 -20.43 -26.00
N ARG A 223 -64.63 -21.15 -24.90
CA ARG A 223 -65.66 -21.88 -24.13
C ARG A 223 -66.76 -20.96 -23.62
N HIS A 224 -66.41 -19.75 -23.19
CA HIS A 224 -67.38 -18.73 -22.78
C HIS A 224 -68.27 -18.29 -23.95
N ALA A 225 -67.68 -17.99 -25.11
CA ALA A 225 -68.44 -17.63 -26.31
C ALA A 225 -69.37 -18.77 -26.79
N GLU A 226 -68.88 -20.03 -26.78
CA GLU A 226 -69.70 -21.21 -27.07
C GLU A 226 -70.85 -21.36 -26.06
N ALA A 227 -70.59 -21.16 -24.76
CA ALA A 227 -71.62 -21.18 -23.73
C ALA A 227 -72.66 -20.06 -23.95
N GLU A 228 -72.24 -18.84 -24.27
CA GLU A 228 -73.16 -17.76 -24.61
C GLU A 228 -74.00 -18.08 -25.86
N GLU A 229 -73.39 -18.66 -26.89
CA GLU A 229 -74.11 -19.06 -28.11
C GLU A 229 -75.12 -20.18 -27.83
N THR A 230 -74.76 -21.18 -27.02
CA THR A 230 -75.70 -22.23 -26.61
C THR A 230 -76.87 -21.66 -25.81
N VAL A 231 -76.61 -20.74 -24.86
CA VAL A 231 -77.66 -20.04 -24.11
C VAL A 231 -78.56 -19.27 -25.06
N ARG A 232 -78.00 -18.47 -25.99
CA ARG A 232 -78.76 -17.74 -27.01
C ARG A 232 -79.61 -18.67 -27.88
N ARG A 233 -79.04 -19.80 -28.33
CA ARG A 233 -79.76 -20.80 -29.13
C ARG A 233 -80.91 -21.43 -28.34
N THR A 234 -80.67 -21.85 -27.10
CA THR A 234 -81.72 -22.42 -26.24
C THR A 234 -82.82 -21.41 -25.92
N ASP A 235 -82.47 -20.14 -25.75
CA ASP A 235 -83.45 -19.05 -25.54
C ASP A 235 -84.28 -18.82 -26.81
N GLN A 236 -83.66 -18.78 -28.00
CA GLN A 236 -84.36 -18.69 -29.27
C GLN A 236 -85.26 -19.91 -29.55
N GLU A 237 -84.78 -21.12 -29.25
CA GLU A 237 -85.57 -22.36 -29.35
C GLU A 237 -86.75 -22.32 -28.38
N ALA A 238 -86.55 -21.90 -27.13
CA ALA A 238 -87.60 -21.74 -26.13
C ALA A 238 -88.63 -20.68 -26.55
N GLN A 239 -88.19 -19.54 -27.10
CA GLN A 239 -89.07 -18.49 -27.64
C GLN A 239 -89.89 -19.01 -28.84
N THR A 240 -89.28 -19.78 -29.74
CA THR A 240 -89.96 -20.40 -30.87
C THR A 240 -91.01 -21.42 -30.39
N GLN A 241 -90.63 -22.31 -29.46
CA GLN A 241 -91.55 -23.28 -28.86
C GLN A 241 -92.71 -22.60 -28.10
N ALA A 242 -92.43 -21.52 -27.37
CA ALA A 242 -93.45 -20.72 -26.69
C ALA A 242 -94.42 -20.09 -27.72
N ALA A 243 -93.91 -19.54 -28.82
CA ALA A 243 -94.73 -19.01 -29.90
C ALA A 243 -95.60 -20.10 -30.57
N GLU A 244 -95.04 -21.29 -30.84
CA GLU A 244 -95.80 -22.43 -31.38
C GLU A 244 -96.89 -22.92 -30.41
N LEU A 245 -96.59 -23.00 -29.12
CA LEU A 245 -97.57 -23.37 -28.10
C LEU A 245 -98.70 -22.35 -28.00
N LEU A 246 -98.37 -21.05 -28.03
CA LEU A 246 -99.38 -19.98 -28.06
C LEU A 246 -100.25 -20.09 -29.32
N GLN A 247 -99.66 -20.32 -30.50
CA GLN A 247 -100.43 -20.53 -31.73
C GLN A 247 -101.32 -21.77 -31.67
N ARG A 248 -100.83 -22.91 -31.15
CA ARG A 248 -101.66 -24.12 -30.96
C ARG A 248 -102.77 -23.90 -29.95
N ALA A 249 -102.49 -23.21 -28.84
CA ALA A 249 -103.49 -22.85 -27.85
C ALA A 249 -104.56 -21.94 -28.47
N GLN A 250 -104.16 -21.01 -29.32
CA GLN A 250 -105.07 -20.10 -30.02
C GLN A 250 -105.90 -20.83 -31.08
N ALA A 251 -105.30 -21.71 -31.89
CA ALA A 251 -106.04 -22.57 -32.82
C ALA A 251 -107.01 -23.53 -32.09
N THR A 252 -106.64 -24.01 -30.89
CA THR A 252 -107.54 -24.81 -30.06
C THR A 252 -108.67 -23.95 -29.49
N ALA A 253 -108.37 -22.74 -29.03
CA ALA A 253 -109.36 -21.77 -28.57
C ALA A 253 -110.34 -21.40 -29.70
N ASP A 254 -109.84 -21.16 -30.92
CA ASP A 254 -110.64 -20.87 -32.11
C ASP A 254 -111.51 -22.07 -32.50
N ARG A 255 -110.97 -23.30 -32.43
CA ARG A 255 -111.74 -24.53 -32.68
C ARG A 255 -112.84 -24.72 -31.62
N VAL A 256 -112.53 -24.53 -30.34
CA VAL A 256 -113.52 -24.57 -29.25
C VAL A 256 -114.56 -23.48 -29.42
N ALA A 257 -114.18 -22.26 -29.82
CA ALA A 257 -115.11 -21.18 -30.11
C ALA A 257 -116.03 -21.54 -31.28
N THR A 258 -115.50 -22.13 -32.36
CA THR A 258 -116.29 -22.57 -33.52
C THR A 258 -117.21 -23.75 -33.18
N GLU A 259 -116.75 -24.71 -32.38
CA GLU A 259 -117.57 -25.82 -31.87
C GLU A 259 -118.66 -25.32 -30.92
N ALA A 260 -118.36 -24.34 -30.07
CA ALA A 260 -119.34 -23.68 -29.21
C ALA A 260 -120.38 -22.90 -30.04
N GLU A 261 -119.95 -22.15 -31.04
CA GLU A 261 -120.85 -21.46 -31.98
C GLU A 261 -121.75 -22.44 -32.75
N ARG A 262 -121.19 -23.58 -33.17
CA ARG A 262 -121.95 -24.62 -33.87
C ARG A 262 -122.95 -25.31 -32.94
N LEU A 263 -122.58 -25.59 -31.69
CA LEU A 263 -123.51 -26.08 -30.67
C LEU A 263 -124.64 -25.08 -30.39
N VAL A 264 -124.33 -23.78 -30.34
CA VAL A 264 -125.34 -22.72 -30.22
C VAL A 264 -126.28 -22.72 -31.44
N ARG A 265 -125.75 -22.80 -32.66
CA ARG A 265 -126.55 -22.91 -33.89
C ARG A 265 -127.43 -24.16 -33.91
N ASP A 266 -126.89 -25.34 -33.61
CA ASP A 266 -127.65 -26.58 -33.55
C ASP A 266 -128.81 -26.48 -32.51
N HIS A 267 -128.58 -25.81 -31.38
CA HIS A 267 -129.63 -25.54 -30.38
C HIS A 267 -130.67 -24.50 -30.84
N GLU A 268 -130.27 -23.49 -31.61
CA GLU A 268 -131.19 -22.54 -32.25
C GLU A 268 -132.06 -23.21 -33.32
N GLU A 269 -131.47 -24.06 -34.17
CA GLU A 269 -132.18 -24.86 -35.18
C GLU A 269 -133.17 -25.85 -34.54
N GLN A 270 -132.81 -26.49 -33.42
CA GLN A 270 -133.74 -27.33 -32.64
C GLN A 270 -134.92 -26.52 -32.10
N ARG A 271 -134.70 -25.28 -31.65
CA ARG A 271 -135.77 -24.38 -31.19
C ARG A 271 -136.67 -23.91 -32.33
N GLU A 272 -136.11 -23.63 -33.50
CA GLU A 272 -136.88 -23.25 -34.69
C GLU A 272 -137.68 -24.41 -35.28
N ALA A 273 -137.12 -25.63 -35.32
CA ALA A 273 -137.83 -26.83 -35.74
C ALA A 273 -139.02 -27.16 -34.82
N LEU A 274 -138.88 -26.93 -33.51
CA LEU A 274 -139.99 -27.04 -32.54
C LEU A 274 -141.04 -25.94 -32.75
N ARG A 275 -140.64 -24.70 -33.07
CA ARG A 275 -141.58 -23.60 -33.40
C ARG A 275 -142.35 -23.85 -34.70
N ALA A 276 -141.68 -24.31 -35.76
CA ALA A 276 -142.30 -24.63 -37.05
C ALA A 276 -143.28 -25.81 -36.96
N ARG A 277 -142.98 -26.83 -36.12
CA ARG A 277 -143.90 -27.95 -35.85
C ARG A 277 -145.16 -27.49 -35.10
N MET A 278 -145.00 -26.58 -34.14
CA MET A 278 -146.12 -25.99 -33.40
C MET A 278 -146.96 -25.05 -34.29
N GLU A 279 -146.35 -24.33 -35.24
CA GLU A 279 -147.05 -23.48 -36.21
C GLU A 279 -147.86 -24.28 -37.23
N HIS A 280 -147.33 -25.42 -37.70
CA HIS A 280 -148.05 -26.32 -38.60
C HIS A 280 -149.27 -26.98 -37.93
N ILE A 281 -149.17 -27.29 -36.62
CA ILE A 281 -150.31 -27.75 -35.81
C ILE A 281 -151.32 -26.60 -35.60
N ARG A 282 -150.84 -25.36 -35.47
CA ARG A 282 -151.68 -24.16 -35.30
C ARG A 282 -152.43 -23.75 -36.57
N THR A 283 -151.84 -23.93 -37.75
CA THR A 283 -152.48 -23.64 -39.06
C THR A 283 -153.42 -24.77 -39.50
N ALA A 284 -153.13 -26.03 -39.17
CA ALA A 284 -154.03 -27.17 -39.44
C ALA A 284 -155.26 -27.20 -38.49
N LEU A 285 -155.16 -26.66 -37.27
CA LEU A 285 -156.31 -26.49 -36.35
C LEU A 285 -157.11 -25.20 -36.60
N ALA A 286 -156.63 -24.25 -37.41
CA ALA A 286 -157.34 -23.00 -37.72
C ALA A 286 -158.36 -23.11 -38.87
N ALA A 287 -158.37 -24.21 -39.64
CA ALA A 287 -159.33 -24.44 -40.73
C ALA A 287 -160.58 -25.25 -40.35
N LEU A 288 -160.71 -25.73 -39.09
CA LEU A 288 -161.92 -26.47 -38.65
C LEU A 288 -162.60 -25.99 -37.35
N THR A 289 -162.01 -25.15 -36.49
CA THR A 289 -162.75 -24.61 -35.33
C THR A 289 -162.15 -23.31 -34.82
N GLY A 290 -162.88 -22.21 -34.91
CA GLY A 290 -162.43 -20.87 -34.52
C GLY A 290 -162.32 -20.63 -33.01
N ARG A 291 -161.30 -19.87 -32.59
CA ARG A 291 -161.27 -18.89 -31.48
C ARG A 291 -159.85 -18.34 -31.29
N GLY A 292 -159.75 -17.05 -30.95
CA GLY A 292 -158.50 -16.29 -30.81
C GLY A 292 -157.87 -16.28 -29.41
N VAL A 293 -157.21 -15.13 -29.12
CA VAL A 293 -156.61 -14.65 -27.83
C VAL A 293 -155.08 -14.94 -27.73
N VAL A 294 -154.17 -13.95 -27.90
CA VAL A 294 -153.78 -12.77 -27.05
C VAL A 294 -152.75 -13.12 -25.96
N GLY A 295 -151.66 -12.34 -25.90
CA GLY A 295 -151.02 -11.89 -24.65
C GLY A 295 -149.61 -12.42 -24.29
N LEU A 296 -148.61 -11.51 -24.32
CA LEU A 296 -147.51 -11.16 -23.36
C LEU A 296 -147.21 -12.08 -22.12
N PRO A 297 -146.16 -11.85 -21.29
CA PRO A 297 -144.85 -11.15 -21.40
C PRO A 297 -143.67 -11.83 -20.62
N ALA A 298 -142.55 -11.09 -20.53
CA ALA A 298 -141.70 -10.86 -19.34
C ALA A 298 -140.42 -11.70 -19.08
N ALA A 299 -139.39 -10.93 -18.70
CA ALA A 299 -138.07 -11.24 -18.16
C ALA A 299 -138.15 -12.05 -16.83
N PRO A 300 -137.06 -12.48 -16.13
CA PRO A 300 -135.98 -11.59 -15.65
C PRO A 300 -134.57 -12.22 -15.44
N GLU A 301 -133.70 -11.37 -14.93
CA GLU A 301 -132.39 -11.55 -14.31
C GLU A 301 -132.35 -12.53 -13.13
N THR A 302 -131.14 -12.97 -12.76
CA THR A 302 -130.50 -13.01 -11.40
C THR A 302 -129.13 -13.70 -11.57
N GLU A 303 -127.98 -13.08 -11.22
CA GLU A 303 -127.35 -13.12 -9.88
C GLU A 303 -127.33 -14.52 -9.22
N ASP A 304 -126.17 -15.05 -8.84
CA ASP A 304 -125.63 -14.86 -7.48
C ASP A 304 -124.29 -15.60 -7.30
N ALA A 305 -123.60 -15.22 -6.23
CA ALA A 305 -122.26 -15.56 -5.79
C ALA A 305 -122.14 -16.88 -5.00
N THR A 306 -120.98 -17.01 -4.32
CA THR A 306 -120.59 -17.94 -3.23
C THR A 306 -119.95 -19.27 -3.70
N SER A 307 -119.02 -19.91 -3.01
CA SER A 307 -118.15 -19.62 -1.85
C SER A 307 -117.25 -20.86 -1.66
N ASP A 308 -116.18 -20.68 -0.90
CA ASP A 308 -115.63 -21.65 0.07
C ASP A 308 -114.45 -22.57 -0.30
N ALA A 309 -113.52 -22.60 0.65
CA ALA A 309 -112.39 -23.52 0.83
C ALA A 309 -112.67 -24.36 2.10
N PRO A 310 -111.68 -25.05 2.71
CA PRO A 310 -110.87 -26.24 2.37
C PRO A 310 -111.24 -27.45 3.30
N PRO A 311 -110.50 -28.60 3.47
CA PRO A 311 -109.27 -28.68 4.32
C PRO A 311 -108.25 -29.84 3.97
N VAL A 312 -106.92 -29.73 4.25
CA VAL A 312 -106.09 -30.36 5.34
C VAL A 312 -105.72 -31.87 5.19
N LEU A 313 -104.48 -32.23 4.75
CA LEU A 313 -103.28 -32.74 5.51
C LEU A 313 -103.07 -34.30 5.47
N PRO A 314 -101.96 -34.92 5.97
CA PRO A 314 -100.52 -34.52 6.10
C PRO A 314 -99.44 -35.62 5.83
N GLY A 315 -98.17 -35.18 5.73
CA GLY A 315 -96.99 -35.81 6.38
C GLY A 315 -96.19 -36.87 5.61
N ALA A 316 -94.91 -37.16 5.87
CA ALA A 316 -93.84 -36.53 6.64
C ALA A 316 -92.56 -37.35 6.41
N ARG A 317 -91.38 -36.71 6.29
CA ARG A 317 -90.14 -37.03 7.05
C ARG A 317 -88.95 -36.21 6.55
N ARG A 318 -88.59 -35.21 7.36
CA ARG A 318 -87.19 -34.89 7.70
C ARG A 318 -87.13 -34.83 9.22
N GLU A 319 -86.23 -35.59 9.81
CA GLU A 319 -85.53 -35.38 11.09
C GLU A 319 -84.26 -36.26 10.98
N GLN A 320 -83.05 -35.85 11.37
CA GLN A 320 -82.57 -34.63 12.04
C GLN A 320 -81.02 -34.56 11.91
N PRO A 321 -80.40 -33.43 12.32
CA PRO A 321 -78.98 -33.14 12.19
C PRO A 321 -78.17 -33.60 13.41
N GLY A 322 -76.85 -33.74 13.22
CA GLY A 322 -75.86 -33.77 14.29
C GLY A 322 -74.83 -32.69 14.02
N ASP A 323 -74.92 -31.61 14.78
CA ASP A 323 -73.93 -30.55 14.92
C ASP A 323 -72.86 -31.01 15.92
N GLY A 324 -71.59 -30.66 15.68
CA GLY A 324 -70.50 -30.89 16.63
C GLY A 324 -69.10 -31.02 16.04
N ALA A 325 -68.36 -29.91 16.11
CA ALA A 325 -66.90 -29.78 16.22
C ALA A 325 -66.05 -29.53 14.94
N GLU A 326 -65.85 -28.25 14.64
CA GLU A 326 -64.51 -27.68 14.37
C GLU A 326 -63.65 -27.69 15.66
N PRO A 327 -62.33 -27.40 15.64
CA PRO A 327 -61.44 -27.08 14.51
C PRO A 327 -60.13 -27.90 14.51
N ASP A 328 -59.33 -27.81 13.44
CA ASP A 328 -57.89 -27.61 13.66
C ASP A 328 -57.25 -26.81 12.52
N VAL A 329 -56.43 -25.85 12.93
CA VAL A 329 -55.64 -24.92 12.14
C VAL A 329 -54.19 -25.27 12.41
N ALA A 330 -53.51 -25.85 11.42
CA ALA A 330 -52.07 -25.73 11.16
C ALA A 330 -51.74 -26.40 9.81
#